data_AF-A0A6P5R109-F1
#
_entry.id   AF-A0A6P5R109-F1
#
_cell.length_a   1.000
_cell.length_b   1.000
_cell.length_c   1.000
_cell.angle_alpha   90.00
_cell.angle_beta   90.00
_cell.angle_gamma   90.00
#
_symmetry.space_group_name_H-M   'P 1'
#
loop_
_entity.id
_entity.type
_entity.pdbx_description
1 polymer ?
#
loop_
_entity_poly.entity_id
_entity_poly.type
_entity_poly.pdbx_seq_one_letter_code
_entity_poly.pdbx_strand_id
1 'polypeptide(L)'
;MGLSVEELRQALQATAEEVLGRLRSRQLFQSEWDIAAFVVFLTFVGTVLLLLLLVFVHCCCCCCCSTSPRPRKEKPKGVDNLALEP
;
A
#
# COMPACT_ATOMS: atom_id res chain seq x y z
N MET A 1 19.96 -15.43 18.47
CA MET A 1 19.37 -14.29 19.21
C MET A 1 17.87 -14.32 18.98
N GLY A 2 17.11 -15.06 19.79
CA GLY A 2 15.66 -15.22 19.67
C GLY A 2 14.84 -14.56 20.78
N LEU A 3 15.51 -13.80 21.66
CA LEU A 3 14.89 -13.15 22.83
C LEU A 3 14.12 -11.85 22.50
N SER A 4 14.10 -11.39 21.25
CA SER A 4 13.57 -10.08 20.90
C SER A 4 12.09 -10.07 20.51
N VAL A 5 11.53 -11.17 20.00
CA VAL A 5 10.16 -11.18 19.46
C VAL A 5 9.11 -11.33 20.56
N GLU A 6 9.34 -12.20 21.55
CA GLU A 6 8.38 -12.39 22.63
C GLU A 6 8.36 -11.24 23.64
N GLU A 7 9.53 -10.66 23.94
CA GLU A 7 9.62 -9.41 24.74
C GLU A 7 8.94 -8.24 24.01
N LEU A 8 9.15 -8.12 22.69
CA LEU A 8 8.47 -7.12 21.88
C LEU A 8 6.96 -7.36 21.82
N ARG A 9 6.53 -8.62 21.77
CA ARG A 9 5.12 -9.00 21.78
C ARG A 9 4.46 -8.66 23.11
N GLN A 10 5.12 -8.95 24.23
CA GLN A 10 4.63 -8.58 25.56
C GLN A 10 4.59 -7.06 25.76
N ALA A 11 5.63 -6.34 25.34
CA ALA A 11 5.65 -4.88 25.38
C ALA A 11 4.55 -4.26 24.49
N LEU A 12 4.35 -4.80 23.29
CA LEU A 12 3.29 -4.37 22.38
C LEU A 12 1.90 -4.68 22.95
N GLN A 13 1.69 -5.85 23.56
CA GLN A 13 0.43 -6.21 24.21
C GLN A 13 0.12 -5.30 25.40
N ALA A 14 1.10 -5.04 26.27
CA ALA A 14 0.93 -4.13 27.41
C ALA A 14 0.60 -2.71 26.94
N THR A 15 1.32 -2.22 25.92
CA THR A 15 1.06 -0.90 25.34
C THR A 15 -0.30 -0.85 24.65
N ALA A 16 -0.69 -1.91 23.95
CA ALA A 16 -1.98 -1.99 23.28
C ALA A 16 -3.14 -1.99 24.29
N GLU A 17 -3.07 -2.80 25.35
CA GLU A 17 -4.08 -2.84 26.42
C GLU A 17 -4.17 -1.51 27.18
N GLU A 18 -3.04 -0.83 27.43
CA GLU A 18 -3.07 0.49 28.07
C GLU A 18 -3.68 1.55 27.15
N VAL A 19 -3.31 1.57 25.87
CA VAL A 19 -3.87 2.51 24.89
C VAL A 19 -5.35 2.21 24.62
N LEU A 20 -5.75 0.94 24.49
CA LEU A 20 -7.15 0.52 24.39
C LEU A 20 -7.92 0.86 25.66
N GLY A 21 -7.34 0.61 26.83
CA GLY A 21 -7.94 0.94 28.12
C GLY A 21 -8.20 2.44 28.25
N ARG A 22 -7.27 3.28 27.77
CA ARG A 22 -7.41 4.73 27.73
C ARG A 22 -8.38 5.24 26.66
N LEU A 23 -8.44 4.59 25.49
CA LEU A 23 -9.42 4.90 24.45
C LEU A 23 -10.84 4.50 24.88
N ARG A 24 -10.96 3.37 25.58
CA ARG A 24 -12.21 2.84 26.14
C ARG A 24 -12.70 3.66 27.33
N SER A 25 -11.80 4.13 28.19
CA SER A 25 -12.18 4.97 29.35
C SER A 25 -12.53 6.40 28.96
N ARG A 26 -11.93 6.94 27.89
CA ARG A 26 -12.28 8.24 27.31
C ARG A 26 -13.54 8.18 26.46
N GLN A 27 -14.67 7.70 26.99
CA GLN A 27 -16.02 8.10 26.57
C GLN A 27 -16.38 8.00 25.06
N LEU A 28 -15.55 7.35 24.20
CA LEU A 28 -15.79 7.17 22.77
C LEU A 28 -16.92 6.17 22.48
N PHE A 29 -17.44 5.51 23.52
CA PHE A 29 -18.43 4.44 23.44
C PHE A 29 -19.72 4.77 24.20
N GLN A 30 -19.96 6.02 24.63
CA GLN A 30 -21.15 6.34 25.43
C GLN A 30 -22.40 6.61 24.57
N SER A 31 -22.22 6.94 23.29
CA SER A 31 -23.27 7.21 22.31
C SER A 31 -23.13 6.25 21.12
N GLU A 32 -24.23 5.65 20.68
CA GLU A 32 -24.27 4.81 19.46
C GLU A 32 -23.79 5.57 18.22
N TRP A 33 -23.96 6.90 18.21
CA TRP A 33 -23.51 7.78 17.12
C TRP A 33 -22.00 8.00 17.11
N ASP A 34 -21.34 8.03 18.27
CA ASP A 34 -19.87 8.17 18.36
C ASP A 34 -19.19 6.90 17.87
N ILE A 35 -19.77 5.73 18.16
CA ILE A 35 -19.32 4.44 17.65
C ILE A 35 -19.48 4.40 16.13
N ALA A 36 -20.64 4.82 15.61
CA ALA A 36 -20.87 4.88 14.17
C ALA A 36 -19.86 5.80 13.47
N ALA A 37 -19.63 7.00 14.02
CA ALA A 37 -18.64 7.94 13.50
C ALA A 37 -17.21 7.37 13.55
N PHE A 38 -16.86 6.67 14.62
CA PHE A 38 -15.56 6.01 14.77
C PHE A 38 -15.36 4.89 13.75
N VAL A 39 -16.38 4.05 13.51
CA VAL A 39 -16.34 2.99 12.50
C VAL A 39 -16.21 3.59 11.09
N VAL A 40 -16.95 4.65 10.77
CA VAL A 40 -16.83 5.36 9.49
C VAL A 40 -15.43 5.95 9.31
N PHE A 41 -14.87 6.55 10.36
CA PHE A 41 -13.51 7.08 10.34
C PHE A 41 -12.46 5.97 10.14
N LEU A 42 -12.55 4.88 10.89
CA LEU A 42 -11.64 3.74 10.76
C LEU A 42 -11.74 3.06 9.39
N THR A 43 -12.94 2.92 8.84
CA THR A 43 -13.12 2.37 7.50
C THR A 43 -12.55 3.30 6.44
N PHE A 44 -12.74 4.62 6.55
CA PHE A 44 -12.10 5.59 5.65
C PHE A 44 -10.57 5.48 5.70
N VAL A 45 -9.97 5.60 6.89
CA VAL A 45 -8.51 5.48 7.07
C VAL A 45 -8.02 4.11 6.59
N GLY A 46 -8.73 3.04 6.94
CA GLY A 46 -8.41 1.67 6.52
C GLY A 46 -8.45 1.49 5.01
N THR A 47 -9.46 2.04 4.33
CA THR A 47 -9.54 1.98 2.86
C THR A 47 -8.41 2.77 2.19
N VAL A 48 -8.06 3.96 2.70
CA VAL A 48 -6.93 4.74 2.20
C VAL A 48 -5.61 3.97 2.38
N LEU A 49 -5.38 3.39 3.55
CA LEU A 49 -4.20 2.56 3.81
C LEU A 49 -4.16 1.32 2.92
N LEU A 50 -5.30 0.66 2.72
CA LEU A 50 -5.41 -0.50 1.83
C LEU A 50 -5.10 -0.13 0.38
N LEU A 51 -5.64 0.98 -0.11
CA LEU A 51 -5.37 1.47 -1.47
C LEU A 51 -3.89 1.84 -1.63
N LEU A 52 -3.29 2.52 -0.65
CA LEU A 52 -1.85 2.82 -0.66
C LEU A 52 -1.01 1.54 -0.67
N LEU A 53 -1.39 0.54 0.12
CA LEU A 53 -0.72 -0.76 0.11
C LEU A 53 -0.85 -1.44 -1.25
N LEU A 54 -2.03 -1.44 -1.87
CA LEU A 54 -2.25 -2.00 -3.20
C LEU A 54 -1.42 -1.27 -4.26
N VAL A 55 -1.30 0.06 -4.19
CA VAL A 55 -0.44 0.85 -5.08
C VAL A 55 1.02 0.47 -4.87
N PHE A 56 1.47 0.31 -3.62
CA PHE A 56 2.83 -0.12 -3.32
C PHE A 56 3.10 -1.51 -3.90
N VAL A 57 2.21 -2.47 -3.66
CA VAL A 57 2.32 -3.83 -4.22
C VAL A 57 2.29 -3.80 -5.76
N HIS A 58 1.38 -3.06 -6.38
CA HIS A 58 1.31 -2.94 -7.84
C HIS A 58 2.56 -2.29 -8.41
N CYS A 59 3.08 -1.22 -7.80
CA CYS A 59 4.32 -0.58 -8.21
C CYS A 59 5.52 -1.52 -8.04
N CYS A 60 5.64 -2.20 -6.90
CA CYS A 60 6.70 -3.18 -6.66
C CYS A 60 6.61 -4.37 -7.63
N CYS A 61 5.43 -4.90 -7.90
CA CYS A 61 5.22 -5.97 -8.88
C CYS A 61 5.47 -5.50 -10.32
N CYS A 62 5.07 -4.29 -10.71
CA CYS A 62 5.40 -3.72 -12.02
C CYS A 62 6.91 -3.45 -12.17
N CYS A 63 7.59 -3.00 -11.11
CA CYS A 63 9.03 -2.82 -11.09
C CYS A 63 9.77 -4.17 -11.19
N CYS A 64 9.28 -5.23 -10.51
CA CYS A 64 9.84 -6.58 -10.57
C CYS A 64 9.50 -7.33 -11.88
N CYS A 65 8.39 -7.01 -12.54
CA CYS A 65 7.97 -7.59 -13.82
C CYS A 65 8.49 -6.81 -15.04
N SER A 66 9.59 -6.05 -14.89
CA SER A 66 10.31 -5.40 -16.00
C SER A 66 11.05 -6.40 -16.90
N THR A 67 10.35 -7.43 -17.38
CA THR A 67 10.68 -8.13 -18.63
C THR A 67 9.73 -7.61 -19.71
N SER A 68 10.02 -6.40 -20.19
CA SER A 68 9.66 -5.79 -21.50
C SER A 68 8.49 -6.39 -22.32
N PRO A 69 7.64 -5.52 -22.89
CA PRO A 69 7.83 -5.20 -24.31
C PRO A 69 8.06 -3.70 -24.47
N ARG A 70 9.30 -3.32 -24.77
CA ARG A 70 9.59 -2.01 -25.37
C ARG A 70 8.61 -1.81 -26.54
N PRO A 71 7.96 -0.64 -26.70
CA PRO A 71 7.49 -0.27 -28.02
C PRO A 71 8.76 -0.17 -28.87
N ARG A 72 9.01 -1.21 -29.67
CA ARG A 72 10.02 -1.17 -30.72
C ARG A 72 9.62 0.01 -31.57
N LYS A 73 10.27 1.17 -31.37
CA LYS A 73 10.24 2.26 -32.34
C LYS A 73 10.68 1.60 -33.63
N GLU A 74 9.72 1.24 -34.48
CA GLU A 74 10.01 0.84 -35.85
C GLU A 74 10.81 2.01 -36.41
N LYS A 75 12.09 1.75 -36.71
CA LYS A 75 12.86 2.66 -37.56
C LYS A 75 11.98 2.93 -38.77
N PRO A 76 11.77 4.17 -39.21
CA PRO A 76 11.11 4.41 -40.48
C PRO A 76 11.90 3.60 -41.52
N LYS A 77 11.24 2.62 -42.13
CA LYS A 77 11.79 1.91 -43.29
C LYS A 77 11.88 2.98 -44.37
N GLY A 78 13.03 3.62 -44.47
CA GLY A 78 13.39 4.39 -45.66
C GLY A 78 13.23 3.44 -46.83
N VAL A 79 12.40 3.81 -47.80
CA VAL A 79 12.32 3.09 -49.07
C VAL A 79 13.70 3.26 -49.72
N ASP A 80 14.47 2.18 -49.81
CA ASP A 80 15.72 2.20 -50.56
C ASP A 80 15.38 2.50 -52.02
N ASN A 81 15.71 3.71 -52.47
CA ASN A 81 15.52 4.14 -53.84
C ASN A 81 16.65 3.55 -54.70
N LEU A 82 16.42 2.34 -55.24
CA LEU A 82 17.30 1.66 -56.20
C LEU A 82 17.31 2.32 -57.60
N ALA A 83 16.87 3.57 -57.74
CA ALA A 83 16.64 4.23 -59.03
C ALA A 83 17.76 5.18 -59.48
N LEU A 84 18.93 5.15 -58.83
CA LEU A 84 20.06 6.01 -59.16
C LEU A 84 21.32 5.17 -59.41
N GLU A 85 21.31 4.44 -60.53
CA GLU A 85 22.53 4.13 -61.28
C GLU A 85 22.56 5.06 -62.50
N PRO A 86 23.56 5.95 -62.55
CA PRO A 86 24.23 6.27 -63.81
C PRO A 86 25.70 5.84 -63.82
#